data_AF-A0A9X3ZV71-F1
#
_entry.id   AF-A0A9X3ZV71-F1
#
_cell.length_a   1.000
_cell.length_b   1.000
_cell.length_c   1.000
_cell.angle_alpha   90.00
_cell.angle_beta   90.00
_cell.angle_gamma   90.00
#
_symmetry.space_group_name_H-M   'P 1'
#
loop_
_entity.id
_entity.type
_entity.pdbx_description
1 polymer ?
#
loop_
_entity_poly.entity_id
_entity_poly.type
_entity_poly.pdbx_seq_one_letter_code
_entity_poly.pdbx_strand_id
1 'polypeptide(L)'
;MDDIVKQAIARWPNVPDCYGWLGLDARGRWFMRDDAVQAQGPFPEARGALLQHEKLIDFIHRNYEADAQGRWFFQNGPQRVYVELETTPVVWRIDIEAPPAEGPGAERFAIVAHTGRRSAVQECLLDEAGRLYLYDGSVVGLVHTLDMERAARAVEQGLWVPVPLQSADLPRRYGYVPRPSQFRV
;
A
#
# COMPACT_ATOMS: atom_id res chain seq x y z
N MET A 1 -5.25 -1.01 14.24
CA MET A 1 -4.53 -1.86 15.22
C MET A 1 -5.51 -2.54 16.17
N ASP A 2 -5.48 -3.86 16.21
CA ASP A 2 -6.31 -4.73 17.05
C ASP A 2 -5.96 -4.55 18.55
N ASP A 3 -6.93 -4.73 19.45
CA ASP A 3 -6.71 -4.49 20.89
C ASP A 3 -5.75 -5.49 21.54
N ILE A 4 -5.69 -6.73 21.02
CA ILE A 4 -4.70 -7.73 21.45
C ILE A 4 -3.26 -7.27 21.19
N VAL A 5 -3.05 -6.50 20.12
CA VAL A 5 -1.74 -5.96 19.74
C VAL A 5 -1.35 -4.83 20.69
N LYS A 6 -2.29 -3.92 21.00
CA LYS A 6 -2.07 -2.85 21.99
C LYS A 6 -1.73 -3.41 23.37
N GLN A 7 -2.42 -4.47 23.81
CA GLN A 7 -2.12 -5.15 25.07
C GLN A 7 -0.73 -5.79 25.08
N ALA A 8 -0.30 -6.38 23.96
CA ALA A 8 1.01 -6.98 23.84
C ALA A 8 2.15 -5.92 23.91
N ILE A 9 1.97 -4.76 23.26
CA ILE A 9 2.91 -3.62 23.35
C ILE A 9 3.09 -3.17 24.80
N ALA A 10 2.00 -3.04 25.57
CA ALA A 10 2.06 -2.62 26.97
C ALA A 10 2.82 -3.62 27.86
N ARG A 11 2.76 -4.91 27.52
CA ARG A 11 3.41 -5.97 28.30
C ARG A 11 4.89 -6.13 27.99
N TRP A 12 5.32 -5.87 26.75
CA TRP A 12 6.70 -6.05 26.29
C TRP A 12 7.13 -4.89 25.38
N PRO A 13 7.48 -3.72 25.93
CA PRO A 13 7.70 -2.52 25.12
C PRO A 13 8.99 -2.54 24.30
N ASN A 14 9.97 -3.40 24.64
CA ASN A 14 11.33 -3.36 24.10
C ASN A 14 11.66 -4.55 23.18
N VAL A 15 10.72 -4.98 22.34
CA VAL A 15 10.99 -6.04 21.37
C VAL A 15 11.65 -5.45 20.13
N PRO A 16 12.81 -5.97 19.68
CA PRO A 16 13.51 -5.43 18.51
C PRO A 16 12.65 -5.47 17.25
N ASP A 17 12.70 -4.38 16.48
CA ASP A 17 12.02 -4.30 15.19
C ASP A 17 12.63 -5.27 14.17
N CYS A 18 11.80 -5.76 13.27
CA CYS A 18 12.15 -6.68 12.21
C CYS A 18 12.13 -5.97 10.85
N TYR A 19 13.14 -6.22 10.01
CA TYR A 19 13.33 -5.57 8.72
C TYR A 19 13.57 -6.59 7.62
N GLY A 20 13.15 -6.28 6.39
CA GLY A 20 13.46 -7.08 5.20
C GLY A 20 12.61 -8.35 5.01
N TRP A 21 11.97 -8.86 6.07
CA TRP A 21 11.23 -10.12 6.08
C TRP A 21 9.88 -10.09 5.36
N LEU A 22 9.27 -8.91 5.20
CA LEU A 22 7.96 -8.74 4.56
C LEU A 22 8.08 -7.77 3.38
N GLY A 23 7.62 -8.18 2.20
CA GLY A 23 7.57 -7.35 1.00
C GLY A 23 6.14 -7.14 0.51
N LEU A 24 5.83 -5.94 0.02
CA LEU A 24 4.56 -5.59 -0.63
C LEU A 24 4.80 -5.28 -2.11
N ASP A 25 4.23 -6.11 -2.97
CA ASP A 25 4.40 -5.97 -4.41
C ASP A 25 3.44 -4.94 -5.06
N ALA A 26 3.69 -4.62 -6.32
CA ALA A 26 2.89 -3.66 -7.09
C ALA A 26 1.43 -4.12 -7.38
N ARG A 27 1.04 -5.31 -6.93
CA ARG A 27 -0.33 -5.86 -7.02
C ARG A 27 -1.02 -5.96 -5.66
N GLY A 28 -0.39 -5.51 -4.59
CA GLY A 28 -0.92 -5.57 -3.23
C GLY A 28 -0.77 -6.95 -2.59
N ARG A 29 0.19 -7.77 -3.08
CA ARG A 29 0.47 -9.10 -2.56
C ARG A 29 1.66 -9.07 -1.60
N TRP A 30 1.54 -9.87 -0.55
CA TRP A 30 2.55 -10.00 0.49
C TRP A 30 3.53 -11.13 0.18
N PHE A 31 4.83 -10.87 0.40
CA PHE A 31 5.89 -11.85 0.24
C PHE A 31 6.70 -12.00 1.52
N MET A 32 6.97 -13.24 1.92
CA MET A 32 7.89 -13.55 3.02
C MET A 32 9.30 -13.78 2.48
N ARG A 33 10.28 -13.21 3.16
CA ARG A 33 11.69 -13.19 2.73
C ARG A 33 12.58 -13.63 3.88
N ASP A 34 13.01 -14.89 3.87
CA ASP A 34 13.98 -15.39 4.83
C ASP A 34 15.39 -14.84 4.58
N ASP A 35 16.33 -15.16 5.48
CA ASP A 35 17.71 -14.69 5.37
C ASP A 35 18.38 -15.10 4.05
N ALA A 36 18.05 -16.29 3.51
CA ALA A 36 18.59 -16.79 2.25
C ALA A 36 18.07 -15.99 1.05
N VAL A 37 16.80 -15.59 1.05
CA VAL A 37 16.22 -14.70 0.05
C VAL A 37 16.82 -13.29 0.18
N GLN A 38 16.96 -12.78 1.40
CA GLN A 38 17.54 -11.45 1.63
C GLN A 38 19.00 -11.37 1.16
N ALA A 39 19.77 -12.45 1.32
CA ALA A 39 21.15 -12.55 0.81
C ALA A 39 21.25 -12.52 -0.73
N GLN A 40 20.16 -12.83 -1.45
CA GLN A 40 20.13 -12.80 -2.92
C GLN A 40 19.92 -11.38 -3.49
N GLY A 41 19.46 -10.42 -2.68
CA GLY A 41 19.28 -9.04 -3.11
C GLY A 41 18.10 -8.32 -2.46
N PRO A 42 17.86 -7.05 -2.83
CA PRO A 42 16.73 -6.27 -2.31
C PRO A 42 15.40 -6.74 -2.90
N PHE A 43 14.30 -6.34 -2.27
CA PHE A 43 12.98 -6.43 -2.92
C PHE A 43 12.83 -5.28 -3.93
N PRO A 44 12.22 -5.49 -5.12
CA PRO A 44 11.55 -6.70 -5.59
C PRO A 44 12.45 -7.68 -6.38
N GLU A 45 13.77 -7.49 -6.42
CA GLU A 45 14.70 -8.36 -7.18
C GLU A 45 14.70 -9.79 -6.61
N ALA A 46 14.86 -9.92 -5.29
CA ALA A 46 14.67 -11.17 -4.55
C ALA A 46 13.34 -11.14 -3.80
N ARG A 47 12.26 -11.58 -4.46
CA ARG A 47 10.88 -11.47 -3.94
C ARG A 47 10.59 -12.36 -2.74
N GLY A 48 11.15 -13.56 -2.69
CA GLY A 48 10.80 -14.57 -1.69
C GLY A 48 9.50 -15.31 -2.01
N ALA A 49 8.85 -15.87 -0.98
CA ALA A 49 7.66 -16.69 -1.13
C ALA A 49 6.38 -15.86 -1.01
N LEU A 50 5.45 -16.03 -1.95
CA LEU A 50 4.13 -15.41 -1.86
C LEU A 50 3.39 -15.94 -0.62
N LEU A 51 2.93 -15.03 0.25
CA LEU A 51 2.11 -15.38 1.40
C LEU A 51 0.69 -15.73 0.93
N GLN A 52 0.23 -16.94 1.28
CA GLN A 52 -1.10 -17.45 0.89
C GLN A 52 -2.06 -17.63 2.08
N HIS A 53 -1.57 -17.45 3.31
CA HIS A 53 -2.36 -17.73 4.51
C HIS A 53 -3.33 -16.57 4.81
N GLU A 54 -4.56 -16.68 4.34
CA GLU A 54 -5.59 -15.62 4.38
C GLU A 54 -5.75 -14.97 5.75
N LYS A 55 -5.90 -15.75 6.83
CA LYS A 55 -6.05 -15.19 8.18
C LYS A 55 -4.86 -14.34 8.63
N LEU A 56 -3.66 -14.66 8.15
CA LEU A 56 -2.45 -13.89 8.45
C LEU A 56 -2.42 -12.61 7.61
N ILE A 57 -2.81 -12.70 6.34
CA ILE A 57 -2.96 -11.54 5.46
C ILE A 57 -3.98 -10.55 6.05
N ASP A 58 -5.15 -11.03 6.49
CA ASP A 58 -6.16 -10.18 7.14
C ASP A 58 -5.63 -9.54 8.43
N PHE A 59 -4.82 -10.30 9.20
CA PHE A 59 -4.18 -9.76 10.40
C PHE A 59 -3.15 -8.69 10.07
N ILE A 60 -2.36 -8.87 9.00
CA ILE A 60 -1.45 -7.84 8.47
C ILE A 60 -2.26 -6.59 8.11
N HIS A 61 -3.32 -6.72 7.32
CA HIS A 61 -4.13 -5.60 6.85
C HIS A 61 -4.66 -4.71 7.99
N ARG A 62 -5.16 -5.30 9.08
CA ARG A 62 -5.70 -4.55 10.23
C ARG A 62 -4.64 -3.85 11.09
N ASN A 63 -3.38 -4.26 10.95
CA ASN A 63 -2.25 -3.82 11.76
C ASN A 63 -1.11 -3.26 10.91
N TYR A 64 -1.41 -2.81 9.69
CA TYR A 64 -0.46 -2.22 8.75
C TYR A 64 -0.61 -0.69 8.74
N GLU A 65 0.45 0.01 9.12
CA GLU A 65 0.46 1.48 9.23
C GLU A 65 1.87 2.06 9.03
N ALA A 66 1.97 3.39 8.94
CA ALA A 66 3.24 4.10 8.86
C ALA A 66 3.69 4.60 10.23
N ASP A 67 5.00 4.63 10.46
CA ASP A 67 5.58 5.38 11.56
C ASP A 67 5.74 6.87 11.20
N ALA A 68 6.22 7.67 12.16
CA ALA A 68 6.45 9.10 11.98
C ALA A 68 7.55 9.44 10.95
N GLN A 69 8.33 8.46 10.50
CA GLN A 69 9.35 8.62 9.47
C GLN A 69 8.85 8.14 8.09
N GLY A 70 7.58 7.73 7.97
CA GLY A 70 7.03 7.21 6.73
C GLY A 70 7.45 5.78 6.40
N ARG A 71 8.03 5.05 7.36
CA ARG A 71 8.33 3.62 7.19
C ARG A 71 7.08 2.83 7.52
N TRP A 72 6.65 2.01 6.59
CA TRP A 72 5.46 1.19 6.77
C TRP A 72 5.79 -0.13 7.43
N PHE A 73 4.96 -0.54 8.38
CA PHE A 73 5.17 -1.75 9.17
C PHE A 73 3.85 -2.47 9.44
N PHE A 74 3.95 -3.77 9.64
CA PHE A 74 2.92 -4.60 10.25
C PHE A 74 3.23 -4.78 11.74
N GLN A 75 2.28 -4.43 12.61
CA GLN A 75 2.43 -4.61 14.05
C GLN A 75 2.07 -6.05 14.46
N ASN A 76 3.09 -6.88 14.70
CA ASN A 76 2.96 -8.26 15.14
C ASN A 76 3.13 -8.38 16.65
N GLY A 77 2.06 -8.17 17.41
CA GLY A 77 2.15 -8.06 18.87
C GLY A 77 3.04 -6.87 19.27
N PRO A 78 4.06 -7.03 20.13
CA PRO A 78 4.95 -5.93 20.49
C PRO A 78 5.97 -5.57 19.39
N GLN A 79 6.19 -6.45 18.41
CA GLN A 79 7.22 -6.27 17.39
C GLN A 79 6.66 -5.54 16.16
N ARG A 80 7.40 -4.55 15.64
CA ARG A 80 7.14 -4.00 14.30
C ARG A 80 7.90 -4.79 13.26
N VAL A 81 7.21 -5.19 12.20
CA VAL A 81 7.80 -5.82 11.02
C VAL A 81 7.72 -4.80 9.87
N TYR A 82 8.81 -4.10 9.58
CA TYR A 82 8.85 -3.12 8.51
C TYR A 82 8.80 -3.79 7.14
N VAL A 83 8.11 -3.12 6.22
CA VAL A 83 7.75 -3.66 4.91
C VAL A 83 8.62 -3.04 3.81
N GLU A 84 9.21 -3.90 3.00
CA GLU A 84 9.87 -3.50 1.75
C GLU A 84 8.80 -3.30 0.65
N LEU A 85 8.77 -2.11 0.05
CA LEU A 85 7.75 -1.72 -0.92
C LEU A 85 8.31 -1.79 -2.34
N GLU A 86 7.58 -2.41 -3.27
CA GLU A 86 7.94 -2.39 -4.69
C GLU A 86 7.73 -1.00 -5.30
N THR A 87 6.66 -0.29 -4.90
CA THR A 87 6.31 1.03 -5.45
C THR A 87 5.80 2.00 -4.39
N THR A 88 4.60 1.75 -3.89
CA THR A 88 3.86 2.60 -2.97
C THR A 88 3.34 1.78 -1.79
N PRO A 89 2.99 2.40 -0.65
CA PRO A 89 2.52 1.67 0.51
C PRO A 89 1.13 1.03 0.34
N VAL A 90 0.36 1.49 -0.65
CA VAL A 90 -0.98 0.96 -0.93
C VAL A 90 -1.12 0.69 -2.41
N VAL A 91 -1.73 -0.44 -2.75
CA VAL A 91 -2.31 -0.65 -4.08
C VAL A 91 -3.80 -0.39 -4.03
N TRP A 92 -4.28 0.52 -4.88
CA TRP A 92 -5.69 0.90 -4.99
C TRP A 92 -6.41 0.01 -6.00
N ARG A 93 -7.56 -0.50 -5.58
CA ARG A 93 -8.64 -0.98 -6.44
C ARG A 93 -9.64 0.15 -6.66
N ILE A 94 -10.42 0.08 -7.74
CA ILE A 94 -11.44 1.07 -8.07
C ILE A 94 -12.80 0.39 -8.05
N ASP A 95 -13.69 0.93 -7.21
CA ASP A 95 -15.09 0.57 -7.18
C ASP A 95 -15.92 1.61 -7.92
N ILE A 96 -16.92 1.12 -8.66
CA ILE A 96 -17.91 1.95 -9.33
C ILE A 96 -19.23 1.71 -8.61
N GLU A 97 -19.77 2.75 -8.00
CA GLU A 97 -21.11 2.74 -7.45
C GLU A 97 -22.08 3.17 -8.54
N ALA A 98 -23.09 2.34 -8.76
CA ALA A 98 -24.16 2.65 -9.70
C ALA A 98 -24.86 3.96 -9.26
N PRO A 99 -25.29 4.80 -10.22
CA PRO A 99 -26.07 5.97 -9.90
C PRO A 99 -27.36 5.56 -9.15
N PRO A 100 -27.91 6.45 -8.30
CA PRO A 100 -29.18 6.20 -7.63
C PRO A 100 -30.28 5.88 -8.65
N ALA A 101 -31.20 4.97 -8.28
CA ALA A 101 -32.26 4.47 -9.17
C ALA A 101 -33.24 5.56 -9.64
N GLU A 102 -33.32 6.68 -8.93
CA GLU A 102 -34.17 7.81 -9.28
C GLU A 102 -33.33 9.09 -9.46
N GLY A 103 -33.39 9.67 -10.66
CA GLY A 103 -32.76 10.93 -11.04
C GLY A 103 -31.57 10.79 -11.99
N PRO A 104 -31.15 11.89 -12.65
CA PRO A 104 -29.90 11.90 -13.40
C PRO A 104 -28.74 11.74 -12.42
N GLY A 105 -28.07 10.59 -12.47
CA GLY A 105 -26.88 10.30 -11.68
C GLY A 105 -25.70 9.96 -12.57
N ALA A 106 -24.55 10.60 -12.32
CA ALA A 106 -23.28 10.11 -12.82
C ALA A 106 -22.81 8.92 -11.97
N GLU A 107 -22.00 8.05 -12.59
CA GLU A 107 -21.28 7.02 -11.86
C GLU A 107 -20.40 7.64 -10.77
N ARG A 108 -20.32 6.99 -9.61
CA ARG A 108 -19.43 7.43 -8.55
C ARG A 108 -18.27 6.46 -8.44
N PHE A 109 -17.07 7.01 -8.37
CA PHE A 109 -15.84 6.23 -8.24
C PHE A 109 -15.32 6.35 -6.82
N ALA A 110 -15.03 5.22 -6.21
CA ALA A 110 -14.32 5.13 -4.95
C ALA A 110 -13.06 4.29 -5.12
N ILE A 111 -12.07 4.53 -4.27
CA ILE A 111 -10.86 3.70 -4.23
C ILE A 111 -10.86 2.83 -2.99
N VAL A 112 -10.37 1.61 -3.13
CA VAL A 112 -10.27 0.64 -2.04
C VAL A 112 -8.85 0.11 -1.98
N ALA A 113 -8.17 0.30 -0.85
CA ALA A 113 -6.82 -0.20 -0.67
C ALA A 113 -6.83 -1.73 -0.72
N HIS A 114 -5.72 -2.37 -1.09
CA HIS A 114 -5.55 -3.82 -0.96
C HIS A 114 -5.79 -4.34 0.49
N THR A 115 -5.70 -3.46 1.49
CA THR A 115 -6.05 -3.72 2.90
C THR A 115 -7.54 -3.55 3.24
N GLY A 116 -8.38 -3.17 2.27
CA GLY A 116 -9.83 -2.98 2.41
C GLY A 116 -10.27 -1.55 2.78
N ARG A 117 -9.34 -0.62 3.05
CA ARG A 117 -9.70 0.77 3.39
C ARG A 117 -10.28 1.50 2.18
N ARG A 118 -11.54 1.93 2.28
CA ARG A 118 -12.22 2.75 1.26
C ARG A 118 -11.88 4.23 1.43
N SER A 119 -11.69 4.95 0.33
CA SER A 119 -11.40 6.39 0.33
C SER A 119 -11.87 7.06 -0.97
N ALA A 120 -11.67 8.38 -1.06
CA ALA A 120 -11.92 9.18 -2.25
C ALA A 120 -10.60 9.71 -2.82
N VAL A 121 -10.57 9.96 -4.14
CA VAL A 121 -9.39 10.51 -4.82
C VAL A 121 -9.31 12.02 -4.59
N GLN A 122 -8.13 12.50 -4.22
CA GLN A 122 -7.79 13.92 -4.17
C GLN A 122 -6.79 14.33 -5.26
N GLU A 123 -5.77 13.51 -5.52
CA GLU A 123 -4.84 13.71 -6.64
C GLU A 123 -4.78 12.45 -7.51
N CYS A 124 -4.65 12.68 -8.83
CA CYS A 124 -4.45 11.66 -9.84
C CYS A 124 -3.13 11.94 -10.55
N LEU A 125 -2.24 10.96 -10.59
CA LEU A 125 -0.87 11.14 -11.07
C LEU A 125 -0.55 10.06 -12.10
N LEU A 126 0.21 10.41 -13.12
CA LEU A 126 0.69 9.48 -14.14
C LEU A 126 2.21 9.59 -14.24
N ASP A 127 2.91 8.46 -14.08
CA ASP A 127 4.36 8.44 -14.23
C ASP A 127 4.82 8.25 -15.69
N GLU A 128 6.13 8.32 -15.89
CA GLU A 128 6.81 8.13 -17.16
C GLU A 128 6.62 6.73 -17.78
N ALA A 129 6.19 5.74 -16.99
CA ALA A 129 5.91 4.38 -17.44
C ALA A 129 4.41 4.13 -17.69
N GLY A 130 3.58 5.17 -17.58
CA GLY A 130 2.13 5.07 -17.75
C GLY A 130 1.41 4.41 -16.56
N ARG A 131 2.04 4.33 -15.40
CA ARG A 131 1.38 3.85 -14.17
C ARG A 131 0.59 4.99 -13.55
N LEU A 132 -0.63 4.67 -13.15
CA LEU A 132 -1.54 5.62 -12.52
C LEU A 132 -1.45 5.48 -11.00
N TYR A 133 -1.29 6.60 -10.31
CA TYR A 133 -1.29 6.67 -8.85
C TYR A 133 -2.42 7.59 -8.38
N LEU A 134 -3.05 7.22 -7.27
CA LEU A 134 -4.10 8.01 -6.64
C LEU A 134 -3.69 8.34 -5.21
N TYR A 135 -3.89 9.60 -4.82
CA TYR A 135 -3.67 10.08 -3.47
C TYR A 135 -5.00 10.46 -2.85
N ASP A 136 -5.23 10.02 -1.61
CA ASP A 136 -6.51 10.24 -0.93
C ASP A 136 -6.48 11.37 0.12
N GLY A 137 -5.39 12.15 0.16
CA GLY A 137 -5.12 13.13 1.22
C GLY A 137 -4.30 12.58 2.39
N SER A 138 -4.06 11.27 2.44
CA SER A 138 -3.27 10.62 3.50
C SER A 138 -2.16 9.72 2.95
N VAL A 139 -2.44 8.91 1.93
CA VAL A 139 -1.49 7.96 1.35
C VAL A 139 -1.63 7.92 -0.16
N VAL A 140 -0.49 7.85 -0.83
CA VAL A 140 -0.43 7.60 -2.28
C VAL A 140 -0.42 6.10 -2.52
N GLY A 141 -1.14 5.67 -3.56
CA GLY A 141 -1.13 4.28 -3.96
C GLY A 141 -1.16 4.09 -5.46
N LEU A 142 -0.56 3.01 -5.90
CA LEU A 142 -0.58 2.56 -7.29
C LEU A 142 -1.96 1.97 -7.61
N VAL A 143 -2.57 2.37 -8.72
CA VAL A 143 -3.79 1.72 -9.22
C VAL A 143 -3.43 0.34 -9.74
N HIS A 144 -4.15 -0.68 -9.28
CA HIS A 144 -3.95 -2.04 -9.76
C HIS A 144 -4.21 -2.10 -11.26
N THR A 145 -3.34 -2.81 -12.00
CA THR A 145 -3.41 -2.93 -13.46
C THR A 145 -4.74 -3.50 -14.01
N LEU A 146 -5.55 -4.18 -13.19
CA LEU A 146 -6.84 -4.75 -13.58
C LEU A 146 -7.98 -3.73 -13.52
N ASP A 147 -7.71 -2.55 -12.93
CA ASP A 147 -8.71 -1.50 -12.78
C ASP A 147 -8.37 -0.28 -13.66
N MET A 148 -7.40 -0.39 -14.57
CA MET A 148 -7.04 0.68 -15.50
C MET A 148 -8.20 1.09 -16.41
N GLU A 149 -9.07 0.17 -16.80
CA GLU A 149 -10.29 0.48 -17.55
C GLU A 149 -11.26 1.34 -16.72
N ARG A 150 -11.46 0.99 -15.44
CA ARG A 150 -12.29 1.78 -14.52
C ARG A 150 -11.69 3.17 -14.30
N ALA A 151 -10.37 3.26 -14.18
CA ALA A 151 -9.67 4.52 -14.04
C ALA A 151 -9.81 5.39 -15.28
N ALA A 152 -9.65 4.82 -16.48
CA ALA A 152 -9.82 5.53 -17.74
C ALA A 152 -11.20 6.17 -17.86
N ARG A 153 -12.26 5.44 -17.47
CA ARG A 153 -13.63 5.98 -17.44
C ARG A 153 -13.77 7.20 -16.53
N ALA A 154 -13.16 7.18 -15.34
CA ALA A 154 -13.17 8.35 -14.45
C ALA A 154 -12.41 9.56 -15.06
N VAL A 155 -11.34 9.30 -15.81
CA VAL A 155 -10.58 10.35 -16.53
C VAL A 155 -11.38 10.90 -17.71
N GLU A 156 -12.02 10.04 -18.51
CA GLU A 156 -12.86 10.42 -19.65
C GLU A 156 -14.08 11.26 -19.22
N GLN A 157 -14.62 10.98 -18.03
CA GLN A 157 -15.69 11.77 -17.41
C GLN A 157 -15.19 13.10 -16.81
N GLY A 158 -13.88 13.38 -16.86
CA GLY A 158 -13.27 14.58 -16.28
C GLY A 158 -13.27 14.61 -14.75
N LEU A 159 -13.59 13.48 -14.10
CA LEU A 159 -13.61 13.37 -12.63
C LEU A 159 -12.19 13.30 -12.08
N TRP A 160 -11.29 12.62 -12.78
CA TRP A 160 -9.87 12.55 -12.44
C TRP A 160 -9.04 13.19 -13.56
N VAL A 161 -8.10 14.04 -13.18
CA VAL A 161 -7.20 14.72 -14.12
C VAL A 161 -5.77 14.28 -13.82
N PRO A 162 -5.22 13.31 -14.58
CA PRO A 162 -3.86 12.81 -14.34
C PRO A 162 -2.83 13.91 -14.56
N VAL A 163 -2.01 14.16 -13.53
CA VAL A 163 -0.89 15.09 -13.58
C VAL A 163 0.41 14.30 -13.77
N PRO A 164 1.28 14.69 -14.74
CA PRO A 164 2.58 14.05 -14.91
C PRO A 164 3.45 14.14 -13.66
N LEU A 165 4.18 13.06 -13.40
CA LEU A 165 5.01 12.85 -12.22
C LEU A 165 6.24 12.02 -12.65
N GLN A 166 7.36 12.17 -11.96
CA GLN A 166 8.46 11.19 -12.05
C GLN A 166 8.28 10.17 -10.92
N SER A 167 8.26 8.88 -11.23
CA SER A 167 8.05 7.83 -10.22
C SER A 167 9.04 7.92 -9.05
N ALA A 168 10.27 8.35 -9.33
CA ALA A 168 11.34 8.55 -8.33
C ALA A 168 11.04 9.65 -7.29
N ASP A 169 10.15 10.61 -7.59
CA ASP A 169 9.76 11.68 -6.67
C ASP A 169 8.68 11.24 -5.66
N LEU A 170 7.97 10.13 -5.91
CA LEU A 170 6.85 9.67 -5.08
C LEU A 170 7.23 9.54 -3.58
N PRO A 171 8.33 8.85 -3.21
CA PRO A 171 8.69 8.67 -1.80
C PRO A 171 8.90 10.01 -1.07
N ARG A 172 9.60 10.95 -1.72
CA ARG A 172 9.91 12.26 -1.17
C ARG A 172 8.66 13.13 -1.07
N ARG A 173 7.80 13.12 -2.10
CA ARG A 173 6.59 13.95 -2.18
C ARG A 173 5.51 13.50 -1.20
N TYR A 174 5.33 12.20 -1.03
CA TYR A 174 4.27 11.63 -0.19
C TYR A 174 4.78 11.05 1.14
N GLY A 175 6.06 11.25 1.46
CA GLY A 175 6.63 10.97 2.78
C GLY A 175 6.61 9.50 3.17
N TYR A 176 7.06 8.60 2.30
CA TYR A 176 7.19 7.19 2.62
C TYR A 176 8.57 6.63 2.24
N VAL A 177 8.96 5.53 2.89
CA VAL A 177 10.26 4.87 2.68
C VAL A 177 10.06 3.52 1.99
N PRO A 178 10.52 3.36 0.72
CA PRO A 178 10.37 2.09 0.01
C PRO A 178 11.19 0.94 0.61
N ARG A 179 12.39 1.24 1.15
CA ARG A 179 13.30 0.21 1.67
C ARG A 179 13.71 0.51 3.11
N PRO A 180 12.88 0.19 4.12
CA PRO A 180 13.21 0.46 5.52
C PRO A 180 14.45 -0.29 6.02
N SER A 181 14.77 -1.46 5.46
CA SER A 181 15.95 -2.26 5.85
C SER A 181 17.30 -1.55 5.68
N GLN A 182 17.37 -0.51 4.84
CA GLN A 182 18.59 0.30 4.71
C GLN A 182 18.93 1.09 5.98
N PHE A 183 17.96 1.22 6.91
CA PHE A 183 18.11 1.89 8.20
C PHE A 183 18.32 0.93 9.37
N ARG A 184 18.59 -0.35 9.10
CA ARG A 184 18.94 -1.31 10.14
C ARG A 184 20.23 -0.86 10.83
N VAL A 185 20.12 -0.54 12.12
CA VAL A 185 21.26 -0.25 13.02
C VAL A 185 21.74 -1.53 13.66
#